data_AF-A0A7X3QEC1-F1
#
_entry.id   AF-A0A7X3QEC1-F1
#
_cell.length_a   1.000
_cell.length_b   1.000
_cell.length_c   1.000
_cell.angle_alpha   90.00
_cell.angle_beta   90.00
_cell.angle_gamma   90.00
#
_symmetry.space_group_name_H-M   'P 1'
#
loop_
_entity.id
_entity.type
_entity.pdbx_description
1 polymer ?
#
loop_
_entity_poly.entity_id
_entity_poly.type
_entity_poly.pdbx_seq_one_letter_code
_entity_poly.pdbx_strand_id
1 'polypeptide(L)'
;MRASIEFLKLPFGAGGVPNGLGLMLLREIVRGGRNRGEPAFGAGLFLFGLRTLSDLESTRALVPLSGMVWDYVGPICLYFLTVTTFVFMEHYWGAGRFGSFRRIWQIQLAFAVGGTATDIASGTPGAAMDAYLLLVLVWTAVVLLNVAGGNIRSRPEDRIVVVGLVVIVLTVIHDSLVLLGAIWSVSLQPLGILVFSGSLTYSLVLRSFGNERRLAMIDVELQTARRFQQSLLPHGRPPVPEGACAVRFRPMAAVGGDLYDFLPVDGRRFGILVADVSGHGIPAALIASMVKTAAASQARVAARPAELLAGMNRHLYRQLDGNLVTAVYACVDPDARRVTQPNAGNTRP
;
A
#
# COMPACT_ATOMS: atom_id res chain seq x y z
N MET A 1 -5.73 -30.53 -17.29
CA MET A 1 -6.88 -29.91 -18.00
C MET A 1 -7.98 -29.67 -16.97
N ARG A 2 -8.11 -28.43 -16.50
CA ARG A 2 -9.29 -27.82 -15.85
C ARG A 2 -8.94 -26.33 -15.69
N ALA A 3 -9.51 -25.51 -16.57
CA ALA A 3 -9.35 -24.06 -16.55
C ALA A 3 -10.53 -23.49 -15.75
N SER A 4 -10.24 -22.82 -14.64
CA SER A 4 -11.21 -21.99 -13.92
C SER A 4 -10.88 -20.54 -14.23
N ILE A 5 -11.79 -19.88 -14.93
CA ILE A 5 -11.76 -18.44 -15.20
C ILE A 5 -12.47 -17.77 -14.03
N GLU A 6 -11.72 -17.10 -13.16
CA GLU A 6 -12.29 -16.28 -12.10
C GLU A 6 -12.37 -14.83 -12.60
N PHE A 7 -13.59 -14.42 -12.95
CA PHE A 7 -13.91 -13.04 -13.27
C PHE A 7 -13.86 -12.18 -12.00
N LEU A 8 -13.09 -11.10 -12.11
CA LEU A 8 -13.04 -9.95 -11.21
C LEU A 8 -14.46 -9.48 -10.86
N LYS A 9 -14.96 -9.84 -9.67
CA LYS A 9 -16.18 -9.25 -9.10
C LYS A 9 -15.86 -7.83 -8.61
N LEU A 10 -16.12 -6.84 -9.46
CA LEU A 10 -16.35 -5.46 -9.01
C LEU A 10 -17.67 -5.42 -8.22
N PRO A 11 -17.73 -4.75 -7.06
CA PRO A 11 -18.97 -4.63 -6.30
C PRO A 11 -19.75 -3.41 -6.82
N PHE A 12 -20.45 -3.57 -7.94
CA PHE A 12 -21.54 -2.67 -8.30
C PHE A 12 -22.76 -3.53 -8.65
N GLY A 13 -23.49 -3.92 -7.60
CA GLY A 13 -24.84 -4.47 -7.71
C GLY A 13 -25.85 -3.33 -7.74
N ALA A 14 -26.59 -3.24 -8.84
CA ALA A 14 -27.68 -2.32 -9.07
C ALA A 14 -28.90 -2.65 -8.20
N GLY A 15 -29.66 -1.62 -7.79
CA GLY A 15 -31.01 -1.76 -7.25
C GLY A 15 -31.19 -1.22 -5.83
N GLY A 16 -31.34 0.10 -5.70
CA GLY A 16 -31.70 0.76 -4.45
C GLY A 16 -31.03 2.12 -4.35
N VAL A 17 -31.82 3.19 -4.42
CA VAL A 17 -31.37 4.56 -4.15
C VAL A 17 -30.60 4.58 -2.82
N PRO A 18 -29.33 5.02 -2.79
CA PRO A 18 -28.51 4.93 -1.59
C PRO A 18 -28.89 6.05 -0.62
N ASN A 19 -29.96 5.85 0.16
CA ASN A 19 -30.34 6.66 1.32
C ASN A 19 -29.32 6.60 2.48
N GLY A 20 -28.07 6.19 2.22
CA GLY A 20 -27.09 5.85 3.24
C GLY A 20 -25.66 6.27 2.91
N LEU A 21 -25.39 6.98 1.82
CA LEU A 21 -24.04 7.42 1.47
C LEU A 21 -23.45 8.36 2.55
N GLY A 22 -24.29 9.26 3.09
CA GLY A 22 -23.93 10.10 4.23
C GLY A 22 -23.67 9.31 5.52
N LEU A 23 -24.51 8.32 5.83
CA LEU A 23 -24.37 7.46 7.01
C LEU A 23 -23.19 6.46 6.89
N MET A 24 -22.86 6.00 5.68
CA MET A 24 -21.68 5.17 5.41
C MET A 24 -20.39 5.97 5.60
N LEU A 25 -20.32 7.18 5.04
CA LEU A 25 -19.16 8.07 5.23
C LEU A 25 -19.00 8.46 6.70
N LEU A 26 -20.10 8.79 7.40
CA LEU A 26 -20.06 9.09 8.83
C LEU A 26 -19.61 7.87 9.65
N ARG A 27 -20.06 6.66 9.29
CA ARG A 27 -19.68 5.41 9.96
C ARG A 27 -18.22 5.04 9.74
N GLU A 28 -17.64 5.32 8.57
CA GLU A 28 -16.20 5.14 8.30
C GLU A 28 -15.33 6.19 8.98
N ILE A 29 -15.79 7.45 9.04
CA ILE A 29 -15.09 8.52 9.77
C ILE A 29 -15.06 8.20 11.27
N VAL A 30 -16.17 7.70 11.84
CA VAL A 30 -16.28 7.37 13.27
C VAL A 30 -15.57 6.06 13.63
N ARG A 31 -15.63 5.00 12.81
CA ARG A 31 -14.88 3.76 13.07
C ARG A 31 -13.39 3.97 12.87
N GLY A 32 -12.68 4.19 13.97
CA GLY A 32 -11.28 3.88 14.35
C GLY A 32 -10.17 3.49 13.35
N GLY A 33 -10.36 3.51 12.03
CA GLY A 33 -9.51 2.82 11.08
C GLY A 33 -8.34 3.66 10.59
N ARG A 34 -7.30 2.97 10.14
CA ARG A 34 -6.06 3.55 9.58
C ARG A 34 -6.29 4.36 8.28
N ASN A 35 -7.50 4.33 7.71
CA ASN A 35 -7.85 4.88 6.39
C ASN A 35 -8.91 6.00 6.42
N ARG A 36 -8.96 6.82 7.48
CA ARG A 36 -9.98 7.87 7.64
C ARG A 36 -9.85 9.08 6.71
N GLY A 37 -8.73 9.28 6.02
CA GLY A 37 -8.46 10.52 5.28
C GLY A 37 -9.21 10.66 3.96
N GLU A 38 -9.17 9.64 3.10
CA GLU A 38 -9.88 9.64 1.81
C GLU A 38 -11.40 9.88 1.95
N PRO A 39 -12.13 9.18 2.84
CA PRO A 39 -13.56 9.45 3.03
C PRO A 39 -13.81 10.83 3.64
N ALA A 40 -12.91 11.35 4.48
CA ALA A 40 -13.03 12.69 5.03
C ALA A 40 -12.90 13.78 3.95
N PHE A 41 -11.97 13.64 3.00
CA PHE A 41 -11.85 14.57 1.87
C PHE A 41 -13.11 14.55 0.98
N GLY A 42 -13.61 13.36 0.65
CA GLY A 42 -14.86 13.19 -0.10
C GLY A 42 -16.06 13.82 0.62
N ALA A 43 -16.18 13.63 1.93
CA ALA A 43 -17.21 14.27 2.74
C ALA A 43 -17.09 15.81 2.74
N GLY A 44 -15.87 16.35 2.78
CA GLY A 44 -15.64 17.79 2.68
C GLY A 44 -16.09 18.37 1.33
N LEU A 45 -15.73 17.73 0.21
CA LEU A 45 -16.20 18.13 -1.12
C LEU A 45 -17.73 18.05 -1.24
N PHE A 46 -18.35 17.02 -0.67
CA PHE A 46 -19.80 16.88 -0.65
C PHE A 46 -20.47 18.00 0.16
N LEU A 47 -19.98 18.31 1.36
CA LEU A 47 -20.49 19.41 2.19
C LEU A 47 -20.32 20.77 1.51
N PHE A 48 -19.19 20.99 0.84
CA PHE A 48 -18.97 22.20 0.05
C PHE A 48 -19.97 22.29 -1.11
N GLY A 49 -20.15 21.21 -1.88
CA GLY A 49 -21.12 21.16 -2.96
C GLY A 49 -22.56 21.37 -2.46
N LEU A 50 -22.94 20.75 -1.34
CA LEU A 50 -24.27 20.90 -0.74
C LEU A 50 -24.54 22.35 -0.33
N ARG A 51 -23.56 23.02 0.30
CA ARG A 51 -23.63 24.45 0.62
C ARG A 51 -23.79 25.30 -0.64
N THR A 52 -22.95 25.09 -1.66
CA THR A 52 -23.05 25.86 -2.90
C THR A 52 -24.41 25.66 -3.58
N LEU A 53 -24.93 24.44 -3.57
CA LEU A 53 -26.26 24.15 -4.12
C LEU A 53 -27.38 24.80 -3.30
N SER A 54 -27.28 24.84 -1.96
CA SER A 54 -28.28 25.49 -1.11
C SER A 54 -28.36 27.01 -1.29
N ASP A 55 -27.29 27.62 -1.80
CA ASP A 55 -27.23 29.07 -2.05
C ASP A 55 -27.79 29.46 -3.43
N LEU A 56 -27.99 28.48 -4.34
CA LEU A 56 -28.58 28.73 -5.65
C LEU A 56 -30.11 28.84 -5.58
N GLU A 57 -30.66 29.93 -6.13
CA GLU A 57 -32.12 30.15 -6.23
C GLU A 57 -32.83 29.02 -6.99
N SER A 58 -32.21 28.49 -8.05
CA SER A 58 -32.75 27.40 -8.84
C SER A 58 -32.94 26.11 -8.03
N THR A 59 -32.01 25.78 -7.12
CA THR A 59 -32.12 24.61 -6.24
C THR A 59 -33.25 24.76 -5.24
N ARG A 60 -33.38 25.95 -4.64
CA ARG A 60 -34.45 26.26 -3.67
C ARG A 60 -35.84 26.18 -4.32
N ALA A 61 -35.95 26.50 -5.61
CA ALA A 61 -37.19 26.39 -6.37
C ALA A 61 -37.56 24.95 -6.78
N LEU A 62 -36.55 24.10 -7.04
CA LEU A 62 -36.75 22.72 -7.50
C LEU A 62 -37.11 21.73 -6.38
N VAL A 63 -36.60 21.96 -5.17
CA VAL A 63 -36.76 21.03 -4.04
C VAL A 63 -37.70 21.66 -2.99
N PRO A 64 -38.89 21.07 -2.75
CA PRO A 64 -39.95 21.67 -1.92
C PRO A 64 -39.67 21.48 -0.43
N LEU A 65 -38.57 22.04 0.06
CA LEU A 65 -38.27 22.19 1.48
C LEU A 65 -38.73 23.57 1.95
N SER A 66 -39.16 23.66 3.21
CA SER A 66 -39.51 24.95 3.83
C SER A 66 -38.32 25.91 3.77
N GLY A 67 -38.55 27.19 3.48
CA GLY A 67 -37.49 28.22 3.46
C GLY A 67 -36.63 28.24 4.72
N MET A 68 -37.27 28.01 5.88
CA MET A 68 -36.58 27.87 7.17
C MET A 68 -35.49 26.79 7.15
N VAL A 69 -35.71 25.63 6.51
CA VAL A 69 -34.72 24.55 6.45
C VAL A 69 -33.53 24.95 5.59
N TRP A 70 -33.76 25.63 4.46
CA TRP A 70 -32.67 26.08 3.58
C TRP A 70 -31.70 27.04 4.27
N ASP A 71 -32.21 27.90 5.15
CA ASP A 71 -31.39 28.88 5.84
C ASP A 71 -30.45 28.25 6.87
N TYR A 72 -30.78 27.06 7.41
CA TYR A 72 -29.88 26.31 8.31
C TYR A 72 -28.85 25.45 7.58
N VAL A 73 -29.09 25.04 6.33
CA VAL A 73 -28.17 24.15 5.59
C VAL A 73 -26.79 24.78 5.41
N GLY A 74 -26.73 26.06 5.05
CA GLY A 74 -25.47 26.78 4.81
C GLY A 74 -24.53 26.81 6.03
N PRO A 75 -24.97 27.37 7.18
CA PRO A 75 -24.17 27.41 8.41
C PRO A 75 -23.75 26.03 8.92
N ILE A 76 -24.65 25.04 8.90
CA ILE A 76 -24.33 23.67 9.33
C ILE A 76 -23.25 23.07 8.43
N CYS A 77 -23.38 23.20 7.11
CA CYS A 77 -22.36 22.69 6.18
C CYS A 77 -20.99 23.33 6.44
N LEU A 78 -20.95 24.64 6.68
CA LEU A 78 -19.73 25.37 7.02
C LEU A 78 -19.05 24.81 8.29
N TYR A 79 -19.81 24.63 9.36
CA TYR A 79 -19.27 24.14 10.63
C TYR A 79 -18.60 22.77 10.50
N PHE A 80 -19.22 21.85 9.75
CA PHE A 80 -18.71 20.50 9.53
C PHE A 80 -17.63 20.42 8.44
N LEU A 81 -17.65 21.32 7.44
CA LEU A 81 -16.63 21.38 6.37
C LEU A 81 -15.21 21.51 6.96
N THR A 82 -15.04 22.35 7.97
CA THR A 82 -13.74 22.56 8.62
C THR A 82 -13.28 21.31 9.37
N VAL A 83 -14.20 20.57 10.01
CA VAL A 83 -13.89 19.28 10.65
C VAL A 83 -13.31 18.29 9.64
N THR A 84 -14.00 18.08 8.52
CA THR A 84 -13.57 17.14 7.48
C THR A 84 -12.20 17.49 6.90
N THR A 85 -11.92 18.79 6.74
CA THR A 85 -10.63 19.29 6.26
C THR A 85 -9.48 18.93 7.20
N PHE A 86 -9.66 19.12 8.51
CA PHE A 86 -8.60 18.80 9.48
C PHE A 86 -8.42 17.31 9.72
N VAL A 87 -9.47 16.49 9.61
CA VAL A 87 -9.36 15.03 9.62
C VAL A 87 -8.54 14.55 8.41
N PHE A 88 -8.78 15.13 7.23
CA PHE A 88 -7.98 14.85 6.05
C PHE A 88 -6.51 15.26 6.22
N MET A 89 -6.24 16.46 6.76
CA MET A 89 -4.88 16.94 7.03
C MET A 89 -4.13 16.01 8.00
N GLU A 90 -4.79 15.53 9.07
CA GLU A 90 -4.18 14.57 10.00
C GLU A 90 -3.78 13.26 9.29
N HIS A 91 -4.60 12.77 8.36
CA HIS A 91 -4.27 11.55 7.63
C HIS A 91 -3.12 11.76 6.64
N TYR A 92 -3.13 12.88 5.90
CA TYR A 92 -2.17 13.12 4.84
C TYR A 92 -0.77 13.48 5.38
N TRP A 93 -0.68 14.28 6.44
CA TRP A 93 0.60 14.76 7.01
C TRP A 93 0.90 14.22 8.42
N GLY A 94 0.08 13.34 8.96
CA GLY A 94 0.18 12.89 10.35
C GLY A 94 -0.38 13.93 11.33
N ALA A 95 -0.15 13.76 12.63
CA ALA A 95 -0.79 14.59 13.66
C ALA A 95 -0.36 16.08 13.69
N GLY A 96 0.65 16.47 12.88
CA GLY A 96 1.24 17.80 12.89
C GLY A 96 2.08 18.09 14.14
N ARG A 97 2.59 19.32 14.25
CA ARG A 97 3.41 19.77 15.39
C ARG A 97 2.59 19.67 16.68
N PHE A 98 3.15 19.00 17.69
CA PHE A 98 2.50 18.72 18.98
C PHE A 98 1.16 17.96 18.88
N GLY A 99 0.81 17.33 17.76
CA GLY A 99 -0.53 16.75 17.58
C GLY A 99 -1.63 17.80 17.34
N SER A 100 -1.26 18.94 16.76
CA SER A 100 -2.16 20.07 16.51
C SER A 100 -3.37 19.67 15.65
N PHE A 101 -3.20 18.95 14.55
CA PHE A 101 -4.34 18.61 13.68
C PHE A 101 -5.39 17.77 14.39
N ARG A 102 -4.95 16.81 15.21
CA ARG A 102 -5.87 15.98 16.00
C ARG A 102 -6.71 16.80 16.98
N ARG A 103 -6.07 17.70 17.73
CA ARG A 103 -6.78 18.57 18.69
C ARG A 103 -7.70 19.54 17.98
N ILE A 104 -7.27 20.11 16.85
CA ILE A 104 -8.05 21.08 16.08
C ILE A 104 -9.36 20.46 15.61
N TRP A 105 -9.35 19.30 14.94
CA TRP A 105 -10.62 18.74 14.45
C TRP A 105 -11.54 18.28 15.59
N GLN A 106 -11.00 17.85 16.75
CA GLN A 106 -11.80 17.50 17.92
C GLN A 106 -12.50 18.72 18.52
N ILE A 107 -11.77 19.83 18.68
CA ILE A 107 -12.34 21.10 19.16
C ILE A 107 -13.35 21.63 18.14
N GLN A 108 -13.02 21.57 16.85
CA GLN A 108 -13.92 22.00 15.78
C GLN A 108 -15.19 21.14 15.72
N LEU A 109 -15.10 19.84 15.97
CA LEU A 109 -16.27 18.95 16.02
C LEU A 109 -17.19 19.31 17.19
N ALA A 110 -16.61 19.56 18.38
CA ALA A 110 -17.38 20.02 19.52
C ALA A 110 -18.05 21.37 19.25
N PHE A 111 -17.32 22.30 18.61
CA PHE A 111 -17.88 23.58 18.17
C PHE A 111 -18.98 23.40 17.13
N ALA A 112 -18.82 22.53 16.13
CA ALA A 112 -19.80 22.33 15.08
C ALA A 112 -21.13 21.81 15.63
N VAL A 113 -21.07 20.83 16.54
CA VAL A 113 -22.27 20.31 17.22
C VAL A 113 -22.91 21.40 18.10
N GLY A 114 -22.11 22.12 18.89
CA GLY A 114 -22.59 23.18 19.77
C GLY A 114 -23.17 24.39 19.02
N GLY A 115 -22.55 24.80 17.92
CA GLY A 115 -23.00 25.86 17.04
C GLY A 115 -24.33 25.50 16.37
N THR A 116 -24.46 24.29 15.81
CA THR A 116 -25.74 23.83 15.27
C THR A 116 -26.83 23.78 16.34
N ALA A 117 -26.52 23.32 17.56
CA ALA A 117 -27.50 23.32 18.64
C ALA A 117 -27.92 24.74 19.06
N THR A 118 -26.97 25.68 19.06
CA THR A 118 -27.22 27.10 19.37
C THR A 118 -28.12 27.73 18.34
N ASP A 119 -27.83 27.55 17.05
CA ASP A 119 -28.63 28.06 15.93
C ASP A 119 -30.09 27.57 16.02
N ILE A 120 -30.29 26.28 16.34
CA ILE A 120 -31.62 25.70 16.51
C ILE A 120 -32.33 26.27 17.74
N ALA A 121 -31.62 26.44 18.85
CA ALA A 121 -32.20 26.93 20.11
C ALA A 121 -32.56 28.41 20.08
N SER A 122 -31.76 29.24 19.41
CA SER A 122 -32.03 30.68 19.25
C SER A 122 -33.04 30.96 18.13
N GLY A 123 -33.30 30.00 17.25
CA GLY A 123 -34.16 30.17 16.08
C GLY A 123 -33.55 31.08 15.01
N THR A 124 -32.28 31.42 15.13
CA THR A 124 -31.54 32.30 14.21
C THR A 124 -30.47 31.49 13.48
N PRO A 125 -30.61 31.25 12.17
CA PRO A 125 -29.60 30.55 11.40
C PRO A 125 -28.25 31.27 11.46
N GLY A 126 -27.16 30.55 11.78
CA GLY A 126 -25.82 31.11 11.84
C GLY A 126 -25.56 32.03 13.04
N ALA A 127 -26.27 31.86 14.15
CA ALA A 127 -26.02 32.60 15.40
C ALA A 127 -24.55 32.48 15.85
N ALA A 128 -23.94 31.32 15.63
CA ALA A 128 -22.53 31.07 15.96
C ALA A 128 -21.53 31.41 14.82
N MET A 129 -21.97 32.07 13.73
CA MET A 129 -21.15 32.29 12.54
C MET A 129 -19.90 33.15 12.80
N ASP A 130 -20.04 34.26 13.52
CA ASP A 130 -18.89 35.15 13.79
C ASP A 130 -17.81 34.43 14.62
N ALA A 131 -18.23 33.65 15.62
CA ALA A 131 -17.33 32.82 16.41
C ALA A 131 -16.65 31.74 15.56
N TYR A 132 -17.39 31.12 14.64
CA TYR A 132 -16.85 30.15 13.69
C TYR A 132 -15.77 30.77 12.79
N LEU A 133 -16.01 31.97 12.24
CA LEU A 133 -15.06 32.64 11.35
C LEU A 133 -13.75 32.99 12.05
N LEU A 134 -13.84 33.49 13.29
CA LEU A 134 -12.66 33.75 14.12
C LEU A 134 -11.87 32.46 14.40
N LEU A 135 -12.59 31.36 14.69
CA LEU A 135 -11.98 30.07 14.94
C LEU A 135 -11.25 29.51 13.70
N VAL A 136 -11.86 29.63 12.51
CA VAL A 136 -11.23 29.25 11.23
C VAL A 136 -9.95 30.06 10.99
N LEU A 137 -9.96 31.37 11.24
CA LEU A 137 -8.75 32.21 11.12
C LEU A 137 -7.64 31.74 12.07
N VAL A 138 -7.95 31.42 13.32
CA VAL A 138 -6.98 30.85 14.26
C VAL A 138 -6.41 29.52 13.74
N TRP A 139 -7.26 28.64 13.23
CA TRP A 139 -6.80 27.35 12.69
C TRP A 139 -5.94 27.50 11.43
N THR A 140 -6.29 28.41 10.51
CA THR A 140 -5.45 28.70 9.35
C THR A 140 -4.06 29.21 9.73
N ALA A 141 -3.95 30.05 10.77
CA ALA A 141 -2.66 30.46 11.31
C ALA A 141 -1.85 29.27 11.85
N VAL A 142 -2.49 28.32 12.55
CA VAL A 142 -1.82 27.09 13.03
C VAL A 142 -1.36 26.21 11.86
N VAL A 143 -2.15 26.11 10.77
CA VAL A 143 -1.74 25.40 9.54
C VAL A 143 -0.49 26.05 8.95
N LEU A 144 -0.48 27.39 8.80
CA LEU A 144 0.68 28.13 8.28
C LEU A 144 1.94 27.92 9.13
N LEU A 145 1.81 27.93 10.45
CA LEU A 145 2.92 27.64 11.37
C LEU A 145 3.45 26.21 11.21
N ASN A 146 2.58 25.23 10.97
CA ASN A 146 2.99 23.85 10.70
C ASN A 146 3.72 23.74 9.35
N VAL A 147 3.27 24.47 8.31
CA VAL A 147 3.94 24.53 7.00
C VAL A 147 5.33 25.18 7.14
N ALA A 148 5.39 26.36 7.78
CA ALA A 148 6.63 27.12 7.97
C ALA A 148 7.65 26.37 8.85
N GLY A 149 7.16 25.65 9.87
CA GLY A 149 7.98 24.84 10.76
C GLY A 149 8.50 23.53 10.16
N GLY A 150 8.23 23.25 8.88
CA GLY A 150 8.74 22.06 8.18
C GLY A 150 8.08 20.74 8.56
N ASN A 151 7.11 20.74 9.48
CA ASN A 151 6.45 19.51 9.96
C ASN A 151 5.54 18.85 8.91
N ILE A 152 5.31 19.52 7.78
CA ILE A 152 4.48 19.09 6.66
C ILE A 152 5.36 18.59 5.48
N ARG A 153 6.70 18.59 5.62
CA ARG A 153 7.62 18.17 4.55
C ARG A 153 8.27 16.81 4.85
N SER A 154 7.80 15.79 4.14
CA SER A 154 8.43 14.46 4.13
C SER A 154 9.08 14.08 2.79
N ARG A 155 8.52 14.49 1.64
CA ARG A 155 9.04 14.09 0.31
C ARG A 155 9.05 15.24 -0.71
N PRO A 156 9.92 15.20 -1.74
CA PRO A 156 9.96 16.24 -2.79
C PRO A 156 8.65 16.34 -3.58
N GLU A 157 7.95 15.22 -3.77
CA GLU A 157 6.62 15.14 -4.41
C GLU A 157 5.49 15.82 -3.62
N ASP A 158 5.69 16.04 -2.32
CA ASP A 158 4.70 16.71 -1.45
C ASP A 158 4.75 18.24 -1.61
N ARG A 159 5.80 18.79 -2.23
CA ARG A 159 5.98 20.24 -2.41
C ARG A 159 4.83 20.85 -3.20
N ILE A 160 4.32 20.13 -4.20
CA ILE A 160 3.22 20.59 -5.05
C ILE A 160 1.90 20.67 -4.25
N VAL A 161 1.67 19.68 -3.37
CA VAL A 161 0.51 19.69 -2.47
C VAL A 161 0.60 20.81 -1.45
N VAL A 162 1.80 21.12 -0.93
CA VAL A 162 2.02 22.27 -0.05
C VAL A 162 1.71 23.59 -0.76
N VAL A 163 2.08 23.75 -2.03
CA VAL A 163 1.71 24.95 -2.81
C VAL A 163 0.19 25.05 -2.93
N GLY A 164 -0.48 23.96 -3.30
CA GLY A 164 -1.94 23.94 -3.33
C GLY A 164 -2.57 24.25 -1.96
N LEU A 165 -1.95 23.75 -0.88
CA LEU A 165 -2.40 24.01 0.49
C LEU A 165 -2.30 25.50 0.84
N VAL A 166 -1.22 26.17 0.45
CA VAL A 166 -1.07 27.60 0.66
C VAL A 166 -2.13 28.37 -0.11
N VAL A 167 -2.40 27.99 -1.37
CA VAL A 167 -3.46 28.63 -2.18
C VAL A 167 -4.84 28.47 -1.52
N ILE A 168 -5.22 27.26 -1.10
CA ILE A 168 -6.53 27.06 -0.45
C ILE A 168 -6.61 27.83 0.88
N VAL A 169 -5.54 27.87 1.69
CA VAL A 169 -5.51 28.67 2.92
C VAL A 169 -5.72 30.16 2.63
N LEU A 170 -5.07 30.70 1.61
CA LEU A 170 -5.26 32.10 1.21
C LEU A 170 -6.70 32.38 0.77
N THR A 171 -7.31 31.48 0.00
CA THR A 171 -8.72 31.63 -0.39
C THR A 171 -9.69 31.52 0.79
N VAL A 172 -9.39 30.67 1.78
CA VAL A 172 -10.19 30.53 3.01
C VAL A 172 -10.10 31.80 3.86
N ILE A 173 -8.90 32.39 4.01
CA ILE A 173 -8.72 33.67 4.71
C ILE A 173 -9.51 34.77 4.01
N HIS A 174 -9.38 34.86 2.68
CA HIS A 174 -10.11 35.83 1.88
C HIS A 174 -11.63 35.72 2.09
N ASP A 175 -12.21 34.54 1.92
CA ASP A 175 -13.65 34.34 2.03
C ASP A 175 -14.15 34.52 3.48
N SER A 176 -13.30 34.23 4.47
CA SER A 176 -13.62 34.53 5.88
C SER A 176 -13.70 36.03 6.14
N LEU A 177 -12.80 36.83 5.52
CA LEU A 177 -12.83 38.29 5.63
C LEU A 177 -14.01 38.91 4.89
N VAL A 178 -14.41 38.36 3.74
CA VAL A 178 -15.62 38.75 3.02
C VAL A 178 -16.86 38.48 3.87
N LEU A 179 -16.95 37.30 4.51
CA LEU A 179 -18.10 36.93 5.33
C LEU A 179 -18.20 37.77 6.62
N LEU A 180 -17.08 38.26 7.15
CA LEU A 180 -17.03 39.25 8.24
C LEU A 180 -17.36 40.68 7.79
N GLY A 181 -17.58 40.93 6.50
CA GLY A 181 -17.83 42.26 5.95
C GLY A 181 -16.60 43.18 5.92
N ALA A 182 -15.40 42.64 6.11
CA ALA A 182 -14.15 43.43 6.15
C ALA A 182 -13.65 43.83 4.75
N ILE A 183 -14.01 43.07 3.71
CA ILE A 183 -13.60 43.28 2.32
C ILE A 183 -14.79 43.06 1.40
N TRP A 184 -14.90 43.86 0.33
CA TRP A 184 -15.89 43.66 -0.73
C TRP A 184 -15.26 42.91 -1.91
N SER A 185 -15.58 41.62 -2.07
CA SER A 185 -15.05 40.80 -3.17
C SER A 185 -15.88 39.52 -3.41
N VAL A 186 -15.63 38.87 -4.55
CA VAL A 186 -16.26 37.60 -4.95
C VAL A 186 -15.63 36.43 -4.19
N SER A 187 -16.41 35.38 -3.88
CA SER A 187 -15.89 34.16 -3.25
C SER A 187 -14.80 33.50 -4.11
N LEU A 188 -13.63 33.29 -3.51
CA LEU A 188 -12.46 32.67 -4.13
C LEU A 188 -12.27 31.20 -3.71
N GLN A 189 -13.02 30.72 -2.71
CA GLN A 189 -12.91 29.35 -2.20
C GLN A 189 -13.02 28.25 -3.27
N PRO A 190 -13.90 28.33 -4.31
CA PRO A 190 -13.94 27.31 -5.36
C PRO A 190 -12.61 27.15 -6.11
N LEU A 191 -11.91 28.26 -6.37
CA LEU A 191 -10.61 28.23 -7.05
C LEU A 191 -9.54 27.58 -6.17
N GLY A 192 -9.56 27.87 -4.86
CA GLY A 192 -8.66 27.25 -3.90
C GLY A 192 -8.83 25.74 -3.84
N ILE A 193 -10.07 25.26 -3.79
CA ILE A 193 -10.40 23.83 -3.81
C ILE A 193 -9.95 23.19 -5.12
N LEU A 194 -10.16 23.84 -6.26
CA LEU A 194 -9.76 23.32 -7.57
C LEU A 194 -8.24 23.17 -7.67
N VAL A 195 -7.48 24.20 -7.26
CA VAL A 195 -6.01 24.17 -7.26
C VAL A 195 -5.49 23.11 -6.28
N PHE A 196 -6.10 22.98 -5.10
CA PHE A 196 -5.71 21.98 -4.12
C PHE A 196 -6.02 20.55 -4.58
N SER A 197 -7.22 20.33 -5.11
CA SER A 197 -7.62 19.02 -5.66
C SER A 197 -6.74 18.64 -6.86
N GLY A 198 -6.40 19.59 -7.72
CA GLY A 198 -5.48 19.38 -8.84
C GLY A 198 -4.07 19.02 -8.37
N SER A 199 -3.53 19.72 -7.36
CA SER A 199 -2.21 19.43 -6.80
C SER A 199 -2.15 18.06 -6.12
N LEU A 200 -3.22 17.67 -5.42
CA LEU A 200 -3.37 16.36 -4.80
C LEU A 200 -3.44 15.27 -5.86
N THR A 201 -4.31 15.43 -6.86
CA THR A 201 -4.46 14.48 -7.97
C THR A 201 -3.14 14.28 -8.71
N TYR A 202 -2.44 15.37 -9.03
CA TYR A 202 -1.15 15.32 -9.68
C TYR A 202 -0.11 14.56 -8.85
N SER A 203 -0.03 14.83 -7.55
CA SER A 203 0.89 14.13 -6.64
C SER A 203 0.58 12.62 -6.56
N LEU A 204 -0.70 12.25 -6.47
CA LEU A 204 -1.14 10.84 -6.46
C LEU A 204 -0.81 10.12 -7.77
N VAL A 205 -1.02 10.79 -8.91
CA VAL A 205 -0.69 10.24 -10.23
C VAL A 205 0.81 10.00 -10.37
N LEU A 206 1.64 10.98 -9.99
CA LEU A 206 3.10 10.81 -10.01
C LEU A 206 3.56 9.65 -9.11
N ARG A 207 2.95 9.50 -7.92
CA ARG A 207 3.22 8.38 -7.02
C ARG A 207 2.82 7.04 -7.62
N SER A 208 1.68 6.98 -8.31
CA SER A 208 1.23 5.76 -9.00
C SER A 208 2.26 5.30 -10.04
N PHE A 209 2.68 6.23 -10.90
CA PHE A 209 3.68 5.93 -11.93
C PHE A 209 5.04 5.55 -11.34
N GLY A 210 5.47 6.20 -10.27
CA GLY A 210 6.72 5.87 -9.57
C GLY A 210 6.70 4.44 -9.01
N ASN A 211 5.59 4.04 -8.39
CA ASN A 211 5.43 2.69 -7.83
C ASN A 211 5.35 1.62 -8.93
N GLU A 212 4.60 1.87 -10.00
CA GLU A 212 4.53 0.94 -11.14
C GLU A 212 5.90 0.70 -11.77
N ARG A 213 6.68 1.76 -11.99
CA ARG A 213 8.05 1.63 -12.51
C ARG A 213 8.94 0.81 -11.57
N ARG A 214 8.83 1.03 -10.26
CA ARG A 214 9.59 0.26 -9.27
C ARG A 214 9.21 -1.22 -9.28
N LEU A 215 7.92 -1.53 -9.36
CA LEU A 215 7.43 -2.90 -9.45
C LEU A 215 7.89 -3.57 -10.75
N ALA A 216 7.85 -2.85 -11.88
CA ALA A 216 8.35 -3.35 -13.15
C ALA A 216 9.86 -3.63 -13.13
N MET A 217 10.67 -2.77 -12.50
CA MET A 217 12.11 -3.02 -12.34
C MET A 217 12.37 -4.26 -11.47
N ILE A 218 11.65 -4.42 -10.36
CA ILE A 218 11.78 -5.61 -9.50
C ILE A 218 11.41 -6.88 -10.29
N ASP A 219 10.38 -6.83 -11.12
CA ASP A 219 10.01 -7.98 -11.96
C ASP A 219 11.11 -8.33 -12.96
N VAL A 220 11.73 -7.34 -13.61
CA VAL A 220 12.87 -7.55 -14.53
C VAL A 220 14.07 -8.17 -13.79
N GLU A 221 14.40 -7.67 -12.59
CA GLU A 221 15.46 -8.24 -11.75
C GLU A 221 15.15 -9.70 -11.35
N LEU A 222 13.90 -9.98 -10.95
CA LEU A 222 13.45 -11.34 -10.61
C LEU A 222 13.48 -12.29 -11.81
N GLN A 223 13.09 -11.82 -13.01
CA GLN A 223 13.21 -12.61 -14.24
C GLN A 223 14.67 -12.92 -14.58
N THR A 224 15.57 -11.95 -14.36
CA THR A 224 17.01 -12.15 -14.58
C THR A 224 17.57 -13.18 -13.59
N ALA A 225 17.23 -13.06 -12.31
CA ALA A 225 17.60 -14.04 -11.28
C ALA A 225 17.04 -15.44 -11.59
N ARG A 226 15.81 -15.53 -12.10
CA ARG A 226 15.20 -16.79 -12.55
C ARG A 226 15.98 -17.44 -13.68
N ARG A 227 16.37 -16.66 -14.71
CA ARG A 227 17.18 -17.17 -15.83
C ARG A 227 18.54 -17.68 -15.34
N PHE A 228 19.17 -16.94 -14.43
CA PHE A 228 20.42 -17.37 -13.80
C PHE A 228 20.23 -18.69 -13.03
N GLN A 229 19.22 -18.80 -12.17
CA GLN A 229 18.93 -20.06 -11.46
C GLN A 229 18.66 -21.21 -12.42
N GLN A 230 17.90 -20.98 -13.50
CA GLN A 230 17.64 -22.00 -14.52
C GLN A 230 18.92 -22.43 -15.24
N SER A 231 19.87 -21.52 -15.47
CA SER A 231 21.18 -21.87 -16.05
C SER A 231 22.07 -22.70 -15.11
N LEU A 232 21.80 -22.65 -13.81
CA LEU A 232 22.47 -23.50 -12.83
C LEU A 232 21.86 -24.90 -12.77
N LEU A 233 20.68 -25.15 -13.31
CA LEU A 233 20.12 -26.50 -13.34
C LEU A 233 20.75 -27.32 -14.48
N PRO A 234 20.89 -28.64 -14.32
CA PRO A 234 21.40 -29.51 -15.39
C PRO A 234 20.55 -29.37 -16.66
N HIS A 235 21.16 -28.92 -17.76
CA HIS A 235 20.54 -28.88 -19.08
C HIS A 235 20.61 -30.22 -19.83
N GLY A 236 21.50 -31.12 -19.39
CA GLY A 236 21.72 -32.43 -19.99
C GLY A 236 20.85 -33.53 -19.37
N ARG A 237 20.59 -34.59 -20.14
CA ARG A 237 20.03 -35.83 -19.59
C ARG A 237 21.09 -36.52 -18.72
N PRO A 238 20.70 -37.17 -17.61
CA PRO A 238 21.63 -38.01 -16.86
C PRO A 238 22.21 -39.10 -17.79
N PRO A 239 23.44 -39.59 -17.51
CA PRO A 239 24.10 -40.62 -18.30
C PRO A 239 23.48 -42.01 -18.04
N VAL A 240 22.18 -42.13 -18.34
CA VAL A 240 21.38 -43.35 -18.20
C VAL A 240 20.70 -43.66 -19.54
N PRO A 241 20.31 -44.93 -19.78
CA PRO A 241 19.54 -45.29 -20.97
C PRO A 241 18.31 -44.39 -21.15
N GLU A 242 17.94 -44.10 -22.41
CA GLU A 242 16.77 -43.27 -22.70
C GLU A 242 15.51 -43.85 -22.02
N GLY A 243 14.78 -42.99 -21.29
CA GLY A 243 13.57 -43.37 -20.54
C GLY A 243 13.79 -43.80 -19.09
N ALA A 244 15.03 -43.94 -18.61
CA ALA A 244 15.32 -44.39 -17.24
C ALA A 244 15.21 -43.29 -16.15
N CYS A 245 15.21 -42.01 -16.52
CA CYS A 245 15.12 -40.90 -15.57
C CYS A 245 14.35 -39.71 -16.18
N ALA A 246 13.45 -39.13 -15.38
CA ALA A 246 12.72 -37.92 -15.72
C ALA A 246 12.74 -36.95 -14.54
N VAL A 247 12.98 -35.66 -14.82
CA VAL A 247 12.99 -34.60 -13.80
C VAL A 247 12.02 -33.50 -14.22
N ARG A 248 11.26 -32.98 -13.26
CA ARG A 248 10.35 -31.85 -13.46
C ARG A 248 10.58 -30.82 -12.36
N PHE A 249 11.17 -29.69 -12.71
CA PHE A 249 11.37 -28.56 -11.82
C PHE A 249 10.27 -27.52 -11.99
N ARG A 250 9.56 -27.19 -10.91
CA ARG A 250 8.47 -26.19 -10.90
C ARG A 250 8.58 -25.32 -9.64
N PRO A 251 9.23 -24.15 -9.72
CA PRO A 251 9.33 -23.26 -8.57
C PRO A 251 7.98 -22.62 -8.25
N MET A 252 7.72 -22.41 -6.95
CA MET A 252 6.49 -21.76 -6.46
C MET A 252 6.49 -20.24 -6.69
N ALA A 253 7.68 -19.62 -6.72
CA ALA A 253 7.91 -18.20 -6.95
C ALA A 253 8.78 -17.98 -8.21
N ALA A 254 9.13 -16.72 -8.50
CA ALA A 254 10.06 -16.41 -9.59
C ALA A 254 11.41 -17.14 -9.43
N VAL A 255 11.88 -17.31 -8.19
CA VAL A 255 13.14 -17.96 -7.83
C VAL A 255 12.91 -18.81 -6.56
N GLY A 256 13.45 -20.04 -6.51
CA GLY A 256 13.20 -21.02 -5.44
C GLY A 256 14.43 -21.44 -4.65
N GLY A 257 14.23 -22.14 -3.53
CA GLY A 257 15.30 -22.79 -2.76
C GLY A 257 15.67 -24.19 -3.28
N ASP A 258 14.75 -24.83 -3.99
CA ASP A 258 14.91 -26.18 -4.54
C ASP A 258 16.02 -26.22 -5.60
N LEU A 259 16.84 -27.26 -5.53
CA LEU A 259 17.93 -27.55 -6.45
C LEU A 259 17.97 -29.05 -6.73
N TYR A 260 18.33 -29.39 -7.96
CA TYR A 260 18.86 -30.72 -8.25
C TYR A 260 20.10 -30.63 -9.13
N ASP A 261 20.99 -31.61 -9.00
CA ASP A 261 22.20 -31.70 -9.82
C ASP A 261 22.62 -33.15 -10.08
N PHE A 262 23.30 -33.38 -11.20
CA PHE A 262 23.89 -34.69 -11.53
C PHE A 262 25.41 -34.60 -11.47
N LEU A 263 26.02 -35.35 -10.55
CA LEU A 263 27.47 -35.34 -10.36
C LEU A 263 28.09 -36.58 -11.01
N PRO A 264 29.02 -36.47 -11.96
CA PRO A 264 29.75 -37.62 -12.45
C PRO A 264 30.62 -38.20 -11.33
N VAL A 265 30.52 -39.51 -11.09
CA VAL A 265 31.34 -40.21 -10.09
C VAL A 265 32.56 -40.83 -10.77
N ASP A 266 32.31 -41.54 -11.88
CA ASP A 266 33.30 -42.09 -12.80
C ASP A 266 32.65 -42.28 -14.18
N GLY A 267 33.29 -43.01 -15.09
CA GLY A 267 32.78 -43.22 -16.45
C GLY A 267 31.47 -44.01 -16.56
N ARG A 268 30.94 -44.58 -15.46
CA ARG A 268 29.74 -45.44 -15.46
C ARG A 268 28.72 -45.08 -14.37
N ARG A 269 29.18 -44.55 -13.24
CA ARG A 269 28.34 -44.17 -12.08
C ARG A 269 28.13 -42.67 -12.03
N PHE A 270 26.98 -42.27 -11.50
CA PHE A 270 26.65 -40.87 -11.29
C PHE A 270 25.89 -40.67 -9.98
N GLY A 271 26.04 -39.48 -9.40
CA GLY A 271 25.32 -39.03 -8.23
C GLY A 271 24.13 -38.17 -8.61
N ILE A 272 23.03 -38.33 -7.88
CA ILE A 272 21.87 -37.46 -7.92
C ILE A 272 21.85 -36.69 -6.61
N LEU A 273 21.94 -35.36 -6.69
CA LEU A 273 21.73 -34.46 -5.57
C LEU A 273 20.38 -33.78 -5.73
N VAL A 274 19.57 -33.78 -4.68
CA VAL A 274 18.37 -32.94 -4.55
C VAL A 274 18.48 -32.20 -3.24
N ALA A 275 18.30 -30.89 -3.25
CA ALA A 275 18.34 -30.07 -2.05
C ALA A 275 17.16 -29.10 -2.01
N ASP A 276 16.68 -28.81 -0.81
CA ASP A 276 15.65 -27.83 -0.52
C ASP A 276 16.17 -26.91 0.59
N VAL A 277 16.17 -25.61 0.29
CA VAL A 277 16.64 -24.54 1.18
C VAL A 277 15.43 -23.89 1.83
N SER A 278 15.45 -23.77 3.16
CA SER A 278 14.41 -23.09 3.90
C SER A 278 14.27 -21.63 3.45
N GLY A 279 13.06 -21.25 3.03
CA GLY A 279 12.74 -19.90 2.58
C GLY A 279 12.36 -19.84 1.11
N HIS A 280 12.27 -18.63 0.56
CA HIS A 280 11.88 -18.42 -0.83
C HIS A 280 12.51 -17.15 -1.42
N GLY A 281 12.52 -17.03 -2.75
CA GLY A 281 13.04 -15.86 -3.45
C GLY A 281 14.56 -15.88 -3.66
N ILE A 282 15.13 -14.70 -3.88
CA ILE A 282 16.55 -14.53 -4.24
C ILE A 282 17.51 -15.11 -3.18
N PRO A 283 17.34 -14.87 -1.86
CA PRO A 283 18.27 -15.38 -0.87
C PRO A 283 18.36 -16.92 -0.86
N ALA A 284 17.22 -17.62 -0.94
CA ALA A 284 17.18 -19.08 -0.98
C ALA A 284 17.87 -19.64 -2.24
N ALA A 285 17.71 -18.96 -3.38
CA ALA A 285 18.35 -19.34 -4.64
C ALA A 285 19.88 -19.15 -4.64
N LEU A 286 20.37 -18.12 -3.95
CA LEU A 286 21.81 -17.92 -3.75
C LEU A 286 22.40 -19.06 -2.91
N ILE A 287 21.72 -19.46 -1.85
CA ILE A 287 22.11 -20.62 -1.03
C ILE A 287 22.08 -21.90 -1.87
N ALA A 288 21.05 -22.12 -2.70
CA ALA A 288 21.01 -23.25 -3.62
C ALA A 288 22.23 -23.28 -4.57
N SER A 289 22.69 -22.11 -5.04
CA SER A 289 23.90 -21.99 -5.86
C SER A 289 25.17 -22.35 -5.08
N MET A 290 25.22 -22.00 -3.79
CA MET A 290 26.31 -22.39 -2.89
C MET A 290 26.30 -23.91 -2.63
N VAL A 291 25.13 -24.52 -2.45
CA VAL A 291 24.97 -25.98 -2.31
C VAL A 291 25.51 -26.69 -3.55
N LYS A 292 25.16 -26.21 -4.76
CA LYS A 292 25.69 -26.75 -6.02
C LYS A 292 27.23 -26.67 -6.06
N THR A 293 27.78 -25.51 -5.71
CA THR A 293 29.23 -25.29 -5.71
C THR A 293 29.94 -26.18 -4.67
N ALA A 294 29.36 -26.32 -3.47
CA ALA A 294 29.86 -27.20 -2.43
C ALA A 294 29.85 -28.67 -2.89
N ALA A 295 28.77 -29.13 -3.53
CA ALA A 295 28.69 -30.47 -4.08
C ALA A 295 29.75 -30.71 -5.17
N ALA A 296 29.91 -29.78 -6.11
CA ALA A 296 30.92 -29.85 -7.15
C ALA A 296 32.35 -29.90 -6.57
N SER A 297 32.63 -29.18 -5.48
CA SER A 297 33.92 -29.24 -4.80
C SER A 297 34.26 -30.62 -4.21
N GLN A 298 33.23 -31.40 -3.87
CA GLN A 298 33.36 -32.74 -3.29
C GLN A 298 33.31 -33.86 -4.37
N ALA A 299 33.42 -33.53 -5.65
CA ALA A 299 33.34 -34.50 -6.75
C ALA A 299 34.30 -35.71 -6.59
N ARG A 300 35.48 -35.52 -5.97
CA ARG A 300 36.46 -36.60 -5.73
C ARG A 300 35.93 -37.72 -4.82
N VAL A 301 34.98 -37.41 -3.93
CA VAL A 301 34.38 -38.36 -2.99
C VAL A 301 32.91 -38.67 -3.35
N ALA A 302 32.49 -38.35 -4.57
CA ALA A 302 31.12 -38.58 -5.05
C ALA A 302 30.67 -40.05 -4.95
N ALA A 303 31.61 -41.01 -5.01
CA ALA A 303 31.32 -42.43 -4.80
C ALA A 303 30.91 -42.80 -3.36
N ARG A 304 31.15 -41.91 -2.38
CA ARG A 304 30.94 -42.13 -0.94
C ARG A 304 29.94 -41.09 -0.40
N PRO A 305 28.62 -41.35 -0.52
CA PRO A 305 27.57 -40.38 -0.21
C PRO A 305 27.66 -39.70 1.16
N ALA A 306 28.01 -40.45 2.21
CA ALA A 306 28.14 -39.93 3.56
C ALA A 306 29.30 -38.92 3.68
N GLU A 307 30.43 -39.17 3.01
CA GLU A 307 31.58 -38.27 3.02
C GLU A 307 31.33 -37.01 2.21
N LEU A 308 30.65 -37.13 1.07
CA LEU A 308 30.25 -35.99 0.25
C LEU A 308 29.34 -35.04 1.06
N LEU A 309 28.29 -35.55 1.69
CA LEU A 309 27.38 -34.72 2.50
C LEU A 309 28.09 -34.12 3.72
N ALA A 310 28.96 -34.86 4.40
CA ALA A 310 29.76 -34.34 5.50
C ALA A 310 30.73 -33.23 5.05
N GLY A 311 31.32 -33.37 3.86
CA GLY A 311 32.15 -32.35 3.22
C GLY A 311 31.36 -31.08 2.89
N MET A 312 30.19 -31.23 2.28
CA MET A 312 29.28 -30.11 1.99
C MET A 312 28.86 -29.39 3.27
N ASN A 313 28.45 -30.14 4.31
CA ASN A 313 28.03 -29.57 5.59
C ASN A 313 29.15 -28.72 6.23
N ARG A 314 30.40 -29.20 6.21
CA ARG A 314 31.55 -28.42 6.73
C ARG A 314 31.75 -27.09 6.00
N HIS A 315 31.48 -27.05 4.69
CA HIS A 315 31.62 -25.84 3.89
C HIS A 315 30.46 -24.86 4.11
N LEU A 316 29.23 -25.38 4.16
CA LEU A 316 28.01 -24.59 4.21
C LEU A 316 27.69 -24.11 5.63
N TYR A 317 28.05 -24.87 6.68
CA TYR A 317 27.65 -24.57 8.07
C TYR A 317 27.96 -23.15 8.52
N ARG A 318 29.09 -22.58 8.09
CA ARG A 318 29.48 -21.20 8.46
C ARG A 318 28.88 -20.12 7.58
N GLN A 319 28.27 -20.48 6.45
CA GLN A 319 27.82 -19.53 5.43
C GLN A 319 26.29 -19.40 5.36
N LEU A 320 25.54 -20.22 6.10
CA LEU A 320 24.08 -20.30 5.99
C LEU A 320 23.32 -19.30 6.87
N ASP A 321 23.97 -18.56 7.78
CA ASP A 321 23.37 -17.51 8.65
C ASP A 321 22.00 -17.88 9.24
N GLY A 322 21.85 -19.11 9.73
CA GLY A 322 20.61 -19.61 10.35
C GLY A 322 19.58 -20.21 9.39
N ASN A 323 19.83 -20.18 8.08
CA ASN A 323 19.03 -20.93 7.11
C ASN A 323 19.37 -22.43 7.17
N LEU A 324 18.36 -23.27 6.94
CA LEU A 324 18.49 -24.72 6.91
C LEU A 324 18.45 -25.22 5.47
N VAL A 325 19.28 -26.20 5.16
CA VAL A 325 19.26 -26.90 3.88
C VAL A 325 19.03 -28.37 4.16
N THR A 326 17.98 -28.92 3.55
CA THR A 326 17.78 -30.36 3.49
C THR A 326 18.34 -30.86 2.16
N ALA A 327 19.15 -31.92 2.19
CA ALA A 327 19.77 -32.44 0.98
C ALA A 327 19.77 -33.97 0.99
N VAL A 328 19.50 -34.53 -0.17
CA VAL A 328 19.47 -35.96 -0.44
C VAL A 328 20.46 -36.22 -1.56
N TYR A 329 21.42 -37.11 -1.31
CA TYR A 329 22.38 -37.53 -2.30
C TYR A 329 22.35 -39.05 -2.47
N ALA A 330 22.25 -39.53 -3.70
CA ALA A 330 22.25 -40.94 -4.03
C ALA A 330 23.25 -41.22 -5.16
N CYS A 331 24.13 -42.21 -4.97
CA CYS A 331 25.05 -42.70 -5.99
C CYS A 331 24.40 -43.89 -6.71
N VAL A 332 24.27 -43.79 -8.03
CA VAL A 332 23.62 -44.78 -8.89
C VAL A 332 24.66 -45.49 -9.73
N ASP A 333 24.64 -46.82 -9.67
CA ASP A 333 25.38 -47.72 -10.54
C ASP A 333 24.38 -48.42 -11.49
N PRO A 334 24.24 -47.95 -12.74
CA PRO A 334 23.28 -48.50 -13.69
C PRO A 334 23.67 -49.92 -14.14
N ASP A 335 24.96 -50.25 -14.21
CA ASP A 335 25.45 -51.57 -14.62
C ASP A 335 25.12 -52.61 -13.54
N ALA A 336 25.40 -52.28 -12.27
CA ALA A 336 25.12 -53.16 -11.14
C ALA A 336 23.66 -53.08 -10.64
N ARG A 337 22.83 -52.19 -11.20
CA ARG A 337 21.47 -51.86 -10.74
C ARG A 337 21.41 -51.56 -9.24
N ARG A 338 22.36 -50.78 -8.74
CA ARG A 338 22.48 -50.44 -7.30
C ARG A 338 22.36 -48.94 -7.08
N VAL A 339 21.65 -48.57 -6.02
CA VAL A 339 21.57 -47.20 -5.53
C VAL A 339 22.09 -47.17 -4.09
N THR A 340 23.06 -46.30 -3.83
CA THR A 340 23.66 -46.10 -2.50
C THR A 340 23.28 -44.72 -1.98
N GLN A 341 22.58 -44.66 -0.86
CA GLN A 341 22.15 -43.41 -0.21
C GLN A 341 22.59 -43.43 1.27
N PRO A 342 23.06 -42.31 1.83
CA PRO A 342 23.37 -42.21 3.24
C PRO A 342 22.07 -42.01 4.03
N ASN A 343 21.95 -42.67 5.18
CA ASN A 343 20.82 -42.46 6.08
C ASN A 343 21.03 -41.15 6.87
N ALA A 344 20.60 -40.03 6.29
CA ALA A 344 20.76 -38.68 6.83
C ALA A 344 19.42 -38.03 7.22
N GLY A 345 18.53 -38.79 7.87
CA GLY A 345 17.27 -38.27 8.43
C GLY A 345 16.10 -38.13 7.47
N ASN A 346 16.26 -38.51 6.20
CA ASN A 346 15.14 -38.58 5.26
C ASN A 346 14.30 -39.84 5.54
N THR A 347 12.97 -39.74 5.56
CA THR A 347 12.08 -40.91 5.67
C THR A 347 12.45 -41.91 4.58
N ARG A 348 12.69 -43.17 4.96
CA ARG A 348 13.07 -44.25 4.03
C ARG A 348 12.07 -44.28 2.85
N PRO A 349 12.56 -44.49 1.60
CA PRO A 349 11.68 -44.62 0.45
C PRO A 349 10.77 -45.85 0.55
#